data_AF-A0A1S8ZZQ2-F1
#
_entry.id   AF-A0A1S8ZZQ2-F1
#
_cell.length_a   1.000
_cell.length_b   1.000
_cell.length_c   1.000
_cell.angle_alpha   90.00
_cell.angle_beta   90.00
_cell.angle_gamma   90.00
#
_symmetry.space_group_name_H-M   'P 1'
#
loop_
_entity.id
_entity.type
_entity.pdbx_description
1 polymer ?
#
loop_
_entity_poly.entity_id
_entity_poly.type
_entity_poly.pdbx_seq_one_letter_code
_entity_poly.pdbx_strand_id
1 'polypeptide(L)'
;MNIMGSTGIDNTYKKISLWTPLNVTKGSHDIVYDLSNMETTYQASFSFLPAINNANAKSGKINITAVDDEKIEGTFTFSGTSGEQTFTVTEGSFRVLK
;
A
#
# COMPACT_ATOMS: atom_id res chain seq x y z
N MET A 1 2.30 -4.26 -10.20
CA MET A 1 1.37 -3.14 -10.48
C MET A 1 1.46 -2.12 -9.35
N ASN A 2 1.41 -0.81 -9.68
CA ASN A 2 1.36 0.27 -8.69
C ASN A 2 -0.08 0.81 -8.59
N ILE A 3 -0.60 0.88 -7.38
CA ILE A 3 -1.94 1.41 -7.07
C ILE A 3 -1.73 2.61 -6.15
N MET A 4 -2.17 3.79 -6.56
CA MET A 4 -1.90 5.03 -5.83
C MET A 4 -3.17 5.85 -5.65
N GLY A 5 -3.33 6.41 -4.45
CA GLY A 5 -4.35 7.39 -4.13
C GLY A 5 -3.76 8.53 -3.32
N SER A 6 -4.14 9.76 -3.63
CA SER A 6 -3.73 10.94 -2.85
C SER A 6 -4.85 11.96 -2.75
N THR A 7 -4.80 12.78 -1.70
CA THR A 7 -5.75 13.87 -1.47
C THR A 7 -5.13 14.92 -0.56
N GLY A 8 -5.76 16.09 -0.48
CA GLY A 8 -5.24 17.25 0.25
C GLY A 8 -4.16 18.00 -0.51
N ILE A 9 -3.66 19.06 0.11
CA ILE A 9 -2.58 19.93 -0.38
C ILE A 9 -1.69 20.35 0.79
N ASP A 10 -0.44 20.72 0.52
CA ASP A 10 0.53 21.20 1.50
C ASP A 10 0.60 20.33 2.77
N ASN A 11 0.25 20.88 3.93
CA ASN A 11 0.30 20.22 5.24
C ASN A 11 -0.88 19.27 5.51
N THR A 12 -1.81 19.12 4.57
CA THR A 12 -2.91 18.15 4.61
C THR A 12 -2.74 17.04 3.58
N TYR A 13 -1.69 17.13 2.75
CA TYR A 13 -1.47 16.18 1.68
C TYR A 13 -1.17 14.79 2.26
N LYS A 14 -1.98 13.82 1.84
CA LYS A 14 -1.77 12.40 2.14
C LYS A 14 -1.72 11.59 0.85
N LYS A 15 -0.83 10.59 0.81
CA LYS A 15 -0.69 9.65 -0.30
C LYS A 15 -0.45 8.25 0.23
N ILE A 16 -1.12 7.29 -0.38
CA ILE A 16 -0.85 5.86 -0.20
C ILE A 16 -0.48 5.29 -1.57
N SER A 17 0.58 4.50 -1.59
CA SER A 17 0.94 3.68 -2.75
C SER A 17 1.01 2.23 -2.30
N LEU A 18 0.33 1.34 -3.02
CA LEU A 18 0.45 -0.09 -2.88
C LEU A 18 1.20 -0.63 -4.10
N TRP A 19 2.07 -1.58 -3.87
CA TRP A 19 2.72 -2.33 -4.93
C TRP A 19 2.38 -3.80 -4.75
N THR A 20 1.88 -4.39 -5.82
CA THR A 20 1.57 -5.82 -5.94
C THR A 20 2.40 -6.45 -7.06
N PRO A 21 2.54 -7.79 -7.06
CA PRO A 21 2.91 -8.56 -8.25
C PRO A 21 2.06 -8.23 -9.48
N LEU A 22 2.53 -8.59 -10.67
CA LEU A 22 1.71 -8.53 -11.90
C LEU A 22 0.58 -9.58 -11.84
N ASN A 23 0.89 -10.78 -11.38
CA ASN A 23 -0.07 -11.86 -11.20
C ASN A 23 -0.65 -11.81 -9.78
N VAL A 24 -1.57 -10.87 -9.55
CA VAL A 24 -2.25 -10.73 -8.25
C VAL A 24 -3.17 -11.92 -8.01
N THR A 25 -3.12 -12.49 -6.81
CA THR A 25 -3.95 -13.62 -6.40
C THR A 25 -4.86 -13.22 -5.23
N LYS A 26 -6.04 -13.84 -5.15
CA LYS A 26 -6.96 -13.65 -4.01
C LYS A 26 -6.32 -14.15 -2.72
N GLY A 27 -6.64 -13.51 -1.60
CA GLY A 27 -6.17 -13.88 -0.27
C GLY A 27 -5.41 -12.78 0.45
N SER A 28 -4.90 -13.12 1.63
CA SER A 28 -4.12 -12.23 2.48
C SER A 28 -2.63 -12.39 2.19
N HIS A 29 -1.97 -11.28 1.88
CA HIS A 29 -0.54 -11.21 1.59
C HIS A 29 0.15 -10.28 2.58
N ASP A 30 1.30 -10.71 3.08
CA ASP A 30 2.09 -9.89 3.98
C ASP A 30 2.78 -8.76 3.23
N ILE A 31 2.77 -7.58 3.83
CA ILE A 31 3.58 -6.47 3.36
C ILE A 31 5.00 -6.68 3.86
N VAL A 32 5.91 -6.85 2.92
CA VAL A 32 7.34 -7.04 3.19
C VAL A 32 8.15 -6.01 2.42
N TYR A 33 9.21 -5.51 3.06
CA TYR A 33 10.22 -4.69 2.38
C TYR A 33 11.37 -5.60 1.96
N ASP A 34 11.15 -6.41 0.92
CA ASP A 34 12.16 -7.29 0.34
C ASP A 34 12.47 -6.88 -1.10
N LEU A 35 13.65 -6.29 -1.31
CA LEU A 35 14.12 -5.87 -2.62
C LEU A 35 14.64 -7.05 -3.47
N SER A 36 14.78 -8.24 -2.88
CA SER A 36 15.31 -9.43 -3.56
C SER A 36 14.23 -10.15 -4.37
N ASN A 37 12.95 -9.95 -4.05
CA ASN A 37 11.82 -10.70 -4.62
C ASN A 37 10.72 -9.76 -5.14
N MET A 38 11.08 -8.75 -5.92
CA MET A 38 10.17 -7.70 -6.42
C MET A 38 8.99 -8.22 -7.26
N GLU A 39 9.10 -9.42 -7.86
CA GLU A 39 8.04 -10.01 -8.67
C GLU A 39 6.89 -10.61 -7.84
N THR A 40 7.16 -11.03 -6.60
CA THR A 40 6.20 -11.70 -5.72
C THR A 40 5.84 -10.87 -4.48
N THR A 41 6.59 -9.80 -4.24
CA THR A 41 6.44 -8.95 -3.05
C THR A 41 5.21 -8.05 -3.12
N TYR A 42 4.49 -8.01 -2.01
CA TYR A 42 3.50 -6.98 -1.72
C TYR A 42 4.14 -5.92 -0.83
N GLN A 43 4.00 -4.66 -1.22
CA GLN A 43 4.60 -3.53 -0.50
C GLN A 43 3.59 -2.37 -0.39
N ALA A 44 3.83 -1.47 0.56
CA ALA A 44 3.11 -0.20 0.65
C ALA A 44 4.05 0.93 1.06
N SER A 45 3.69 2.16 0.67
CA SER A 45 4.32 3.38 1.17
C SER A 45 3.27 4.45 1.47
N PHE A 46 3.64 5.34 2.39
CA PHE A 46 2.77 6.39 2.91
C PHE A 46 3.46 7.74 2.91
N SER A 47 2.70 8.79 2.63
CA SER A 47 3.11 10.18 2.81
C SER A 47 2.01 10.95 3.52
N PHE A 48 2.41 11.80 4.46
CA PHE A 48 1.58 12.80 5.14
C PHE A 48 2.44 14.04 5.33
N LEU A 49 2.38 14.97 4.39
CA LEU A 49 3.33 16.08 4.34
C LEU A 49 3.02 17.16 5.39
N PRO A 50 4.04 17.88 5.90
CA PRO A 50 5.46 17.66 5.65
C PRO A 50 6.08 16.56 6.53
N ALA A 51 5.32 15.98 7.46
CA ALA A 51 5.83 15.12 8.53
C ALA A 51 6.44 13.79 8.04
N ILE A 52 5.80 13.15 7.07
CA ILE A 52 6.18 11.85 6.51
C ILE A 52 6.19 11.97 4.99
N ASN A 53 7.33 11.70 4.36
CA ASN A 53 7.48 11.75 2.91
C ASN A 53 8.01 10.42 2.37
N ASN A 54 7.18 9.71 1.61
CA ASN A 54 7.49 8.42 0.95
C ASN A 54 8.09 7.36 1.89
N ALA A 55 7.53 7.19 3.09
CA ALA A 55 8.00 6.17 4.03
C ALA A 55 7.44 4.79 3.66
N ASN A 56 8.32 3.79 3.61
CA ASN A 56 7.95 2.41 3.32
C ASN A 56 7.31 1.75 4.56
N ALA A 57 6.23 1.00 4.33
CA ALA A 57 5.69 0.11 5.34
C ALA A 57 6.70 -1.01 5.65
N LYS A 58 6.77 -1.39 6.93
CA LYS A 58 7.64 -2.47 7.41
C LYS A 58 6.87 -3.74 7.75
N SER A 59 5.57 -3.61 8.02
CA SER A 59 4.68 -4.72 8.34
C SER A 59 3.25 -4.34 7.98
N GLY A 60 2.42 -5.36 7.79
CA GLY A 60 1.02 -5.18 7.44
C GLY A 60 0.53 -6.29 6.52
N LYS A 61 -0.71 -6.14 6.05
CA LYS A 61 -1.34 -7.06 5.12
C LYS A 61 -2.07 -6.31 4.02
N ILE A 62 -2.02 -6.86 2.81
CA ILE A 62 -2.94 -6.54 1.72
C ILE A 62 -3.84 -7.76 1.55
N ASN A 63 -5.15 -7.57 1.68
CA ASN A 63 -6.13 -8.63 1.49
C ASN A 63 -6.90 -8.40 0.19
N ILE A 64 -6.65 -9.26 -0.80
CA ILE A 64 -7.29 -9.22 -2.11
C ILE A 64 -8.59 -10.00 -2.05
N THR A 65 -9.72 -9.30 -2.22
CA THR A 65 -11.07 -9.88 -2.16
C THR A 65 -11.63 -10.22 -3.54
N ALA A 66 -11.26 -9.46 -4.57
CA ALA A 66 -11.68 -9.70 -5.95
C ALA A 66 -10.50 -9.57 -6.93
N VAL A 67 -10.45 -10.51 -7.88
CA VAL A 67 -9.61 -10.49 -9.08
C VAL A 67 -10.45 -11.17 -10.15
N ASP A 68 -10.84 -10.40 -11.16
CA ASP A 68 -11.61 -10.84 -12.33
C ASP A 68 -11.22 -9.99 -13.55
N ASP A 69 -11.90 -10.15 -14.68
CA ASP A 69 -11.55 -9.46 -15.92
C ASP A 69 -11.87 -7.96 -15.90
N GLU A 70 -12.70 -7.50 -14.96
CA GLU A 70 -13.11 -6.09 -14.85
C GLU A 70 -12.27 -5.34 -13.82
N LYS A 71 -11.86 -6.01 -12.74
CA LYS A 71 -11.30 -5.32 -11.57
C LYS A 71 -10.37 -6.14 -10.69
N ILE A 72 -9.66 -5.39 -9.84
CA ILE A 72 -8.96 -5.88 -8.65
C ILE A 72 -9.40 -5.04 -7.46
N GLU A 73 -9.83 -5.68 -6.39
CA GLU A 73 -10.30 -5.01 -5.16
C GLU A 73 -9.71 -5.67 -3.92
N GLY A 74 -9.56 -4.87 -2.87
CA GLY A 74 -9.08 -5.37 -1.60
C GLY A 74 -9.06 -4.34 -0.50
N THR A 75 -8.61 -4.80 0.66
CA THR A 75 -8.35 -3.98 1.84
C THR A 75 -6.87 -4.05 2.21
N PHE A 76 -6.42 -3.11 3.02
CA PHE A 76 -5.05 -3.13 3.54
C PHE A 76 -4.95 -2.48 4.91
N THR A 77 -4.03 -3.00 5.70
CA THR A 77 -3.57 -2.40 6.96
C THR A 77 -2.05 -2.49 7.00
N PHE A 78 -1.37 -1.42 7.39
CA PHE A 78 0.08 -1.45 7.49
C PHE A 78 0.62 -0.44 8.47
N SER A 79 1.87 -0.67 8.87
CA SER A 79 2.61 0.26 9.69
C SER A 79 4.05 0.38 9.22
N GLY A 80 4.69 1.49 9.58
CA GLY A 80 6.09 1.74 9.28
C GLY A 80 6.64 2.87 10.14
N THR A 81 7.87 3.26 9.83
CA THR A 81 8.53 4.38 10.52
C THR A 81 9.20 5.31 9.54
N SER A 82 9.24 6.59 9.86
CA SER A 82 9.95 7.66 9.11
C SER A 82 10.78 8.47 10.11
N GLY A 83 12.08 8.17 10.20
CA GLY A 83 12.89 8.61 11.34
C GLY A 83 12.33 8.02 12.64
N GLU A 84 12.05 8.87 13.62
CA GLU A 84 11.48 8.50 14.92
C GLU A 84 9.95 8.39 14.92
N GLN A 85 9.27 8.88 13.86
CA GLN A 85 7.81 8.82 13.78
C GLN A 85 7.33 7.45 13.32
N THR A 86 6.37 6.89 14.04
CA THR A 86 5.62 5.70 13.62
C THR A 86 4.33 6.13 12.92
N PHE A 87 3.91 5.35 11.93
CA PHE A 87 2.60 5.53 11.30
C PHE A 87 1.89 4.19 11.18
N THR A 88 0.57 4.24 11.31
CA THR A 88 -0.31 3.09 11.10
C THR A 88 -1.46 3.55 10.21
N VAL A 89 -1.71 2.77 9.15
CA VAL A 89 -2.87 2.92 8.29
C VAL A 89 -3.78 1.73 8.53
N THR A 90 -5.00 2.01 8.97
CA THR A 90 -6.04 1.01 9.24
C THR A 90 -7.20 1.20 8.27
N GLU A 91 -7.97 0.12 8.06
CA GLU A 91 -9.24 0.15 7.30
C GLU A 91 -9.09 0.71 5.86
N GLY A 92 -7.90 0.58 5.27
CA GLY A 92 -7.66 0.98 3.90
C GLY A 92 -8.39 0.06 2.92
N SER A 93 -8.85 0.63 1.81
CA SER A 93 -9.44 -0.14 0.70
C SER A 93 -9.02 0.44 -0.64
N PHE A 94 -9.06 -0.40 -1.67
CA PHE A 94 -8.77 0.01 -3.04
C PHE A 94 -9.62 -0.76 -4.03
N ARG A 95 -9.82 -0.15 -5.19
CA ARG A 95 -10.41 -0.75 -6.39
C ARG A 95 -9.67 -0.21 -7.61
N VAL A 96 -9.23 -1.12 -8.46
CA VAL A 96 -8.61 -0.82 -9.76
C VAL A 96 -9.48 -1.46 -10.84
N LEU A 97 -9.83 -0.69 -11.85
CA LEU A 97 -10.49 -1.20 -13.05
C LEU A 97 -9.42 -1.61 -14.07
N LYS A 98 -9.63 -2.73 -14.75
CA LYS A 98 -8.71 -3.26 -15.78
C LYS A 98 -8.96 -2.63 -17.14
#